data_AF-A0A1V8M3D5-F1
#
_entry.id   AF-A0A1V8M3D5-F1
#
_cell.length_a   1.000
_cell.length_b   1.000
_cell.length_c   1.000
_cell.angle_alpha   90.00
_cell.angle_beta   90.00
_cell.angle_gamma   90.00
#
_symmetry.space_group_name_H-M   'P 1'
#
loop_
_entity.id
_entity.type
_entity.pdbx_description
1 polymer ?
#
loop_
_entity_poly.entity_id
_entity_poly.type
_entity_poly.pdbx_seq_one_letter_code
_entity_poly.pdbx_strand_id
1 'polypeptide(L)'
;MNYNRLVLCLCSLLVSTAAYTQSIKFSNGDSLDVDITYQTDTTVSFSHPVLGEQTIDKIYISNLSDINLNNVTKLPEGEEGKAIIAAKLAREAIPLAKLEVDLANKRLLAVRESLRLADEAQVTNAEQLEIDARVKLAMAEQNLIAAVDTANAADKKVIVARNIRLANAKVKEAVGDAKLAKQKVKVAKAEVKVSKKEIKIAEQALMTTAIEDIMLAEEKIVVAQTQAEVAEEQVELAEEQVQEAEEKVVEAANNVKLAKGEKVNDGFMGTGWFKDWDSSIEIGLRGASGSSVNTNFRAAFNTRYEDKSHRWDFKSFYLLDSEDNIVGENKVNAVLTKDWFFPDNKWFAFASSTYDWDEFKDWKSRFQISVGPGYQFIKTKTWEFSGRLGGTGIVEFDKRITDTRNSLGYTEKDILGFEALLGINLVWHVTAKQQFIFSNYFYPGLTDAGQYRNLTNIDWKHDIDWFEGLAIKFNIRNEYDTTESIPNDFNYNFGILWGF
;
A
#
# COMPACT_ATOMS: atom_id res chain seq x y z
N MET A 1 43.29 -16.52 -10.68
CA MET A 1 42.66 -17.83 -10.37
C MET A 1 41.48 -17.55 -9.44
N ASN A 2 40.30 -18.05 -9.77
CA ASN A 2 38.98 -17.61 -9.30
C ASN A 2 38.76 -17.60 -7.78
N TYR A 3 38.23 -16.50 -7.25
CA TYR A 3 37.61 -16.42 -5.93
C TYR A 3 36.14 -16.83 -6.04
N ASN A 4 35.83 -18.04 -5.59
CA ASN A 4 34.50 -18.45 -5.14
C ASN A 4 34.60 -19.84 -4.50
N ARG A 5 34.20 -19.93 -3.22
CA ARG A 5 33.76 -21.11 -2.43
C ARG A 5 34.46 -21.24 -1.07
N LEU A 6 33.68 -21.04 0.00
CA LEU A 6 33.79 -21.65 1.33
C LEU A 6 32.56 -21.13 2.09
N VAL A 7 31.37 -21.74 2.16
CA VAL A 7 30.90 -23.12 2.41
C VAL A 7 31.50 -23.74 3.68
N LEU A 8 30.66 -23.69 4.73
CA LEU A 8 30.48 -24.62 5.85
C LEU A 8 31.72 -25.32 6.43
N CYS A 9 32.05 -24.97 7.66
CA CYS A 9 32.51 -25.92 8.67
C CYS A 9 32.23 -25.37 10.07
N LEU A 10 31.05 -25.69 10.62
CA LEU A 10 30.80 -25.63 12.07
C LEU A 10 30.56 -27.09 12.50
N CYS A 11 31.66 -27.82 12.62
CA CYS A 11 31.67 -29.17 13.16
C CYS A 11 31.52 -29.10 14.68
N SER A 12 30.36 -29.58 15.16
CA SER A 12 30.20 -30.48 16.30
C SER A 12 31.26 -30.40 17.41
N LEU A 13 30.91 -29.77 18.53
CA LEU A 13 31.46 -30.10 19.84
C LEU A 13 30.37 -29.90 20.89
N LEU A 14 29.60 -30.98 21.09
CA LEU A 14 28.70 -31.16 22.22
C LEU A 14 29.53 -31.12 23.51
N VAL A 15 29.38 -30.06 24.29
CA VAL A 15 29.73 -30.11 25.72
C VAL A 15 28.63 -30.92 26.39
N SER A 16 28.94 -32.17 26.72
CA SER A 16 28.09 -33.08 27.46
C SER A 16 27.87 -32.57 28.89
N THR A 17 26.77 -31.86 29.11
CA THR A 17 26.10 -31.87 30.41
C THR A 17 25.21 -33.10 30.45
N ALA A 18 25.23 -33.85 31.56
CA ALA A 18 24.40 -35.04 31.72
C ALA A 18 22.91 -34.67 31.57
N ALA A 19 22.35 -34.93 30.38
CA ALA A 19 20.96 -34.63 30.05
C ALA A 19 20.12 -35.90 30.18
N TYR A 20 18.94 -35.72 30.76
CA TYR A 20 17.93 -36.76 30.95
C TYR A 20 17.32 -37.11 29.59
N THR A 21 17.87 -38.11 28.90
CA THR A 21 17.33 -38.56 27.61
C THR A 21 15.92 -39.11 27.81
N GLN A 22 14.93 -38.58 27.09
CA GLN A 22 13.54 -39.03 27.14
C GLN A 22 13.18 -39.76 25.84
N SER A 23 12.45 -40.87 25.97
CA SER A 23 12.02 -41.66 24.81
C SER A 23 10.69 -41.15 24.25
N ILE A 24 10.70 -40.64 23.01
CA ILE A 24 9.51 -40.27 22.25
C ILE A 24 9.07 -41.48 21.43
N LYS A 25 7.83 -41.93 21.63
CA LYS A 25 7.18 -42.94 20.81
C LYS A 25 6.24 -42.27 19.81
N PHE A 26 6.48 -42.51 18.53
CA PHE A 26 5.67 -41.97 17.46
C PHE A 26 4.44 -42.83 17.19
N SER A 27 3.39 -42.22 16.65
CA SER A 27 2.13 -42.90 16.33
C SER A 27 2.29 -44.01 15.28
N ASN A 28 3.41 -44.06 14.55
CA ASN A 28 3.75 -45.14 13.62
C ASN A 28 4.43 -46.35 14.28
N GLY A 29 4.71 -46.29 15.60
CA GLY A 29 5.36 -47.35 16.37
C GLY A 29 6.87 -47.17 16.56
N ASP A 30 7.51 -46.22 15.87
CA ASP A 30 8.94 -45.93 16.05
C ASP A 30 9.20 -45.24 17.39
N SER A 31 10.41 -45.40 17.94
CA SER A 31 10.83 -44.74 19.17
C SER A 31 12.19 -44.09 19.00
N LEU A 32 12.34 -42.85 19.47
CA LEU A 32 13.60 -42.13 19.48
C LEU A 32 13.90 -41.60 20.88
N ASP A 33 15.14 -41.81 21.30
CA ASP A 33 15.68 -41.25 22.53
C ASP A 33 16.28 -39.87 22.22
N VAL A 34 15.68 -38.82 22.78
CA VAL A 34 15.95 -37.44 22.37
C VAL A 34 16.03 -36.50 23.57
N ASP A 35 16.66 -35.36 23.36
CA ASP A 35 16.66 -34.24 24.32
C ASP A 35 15.64 -33.20 23.88
N ILE A 36 14.53 -33.09 24.61
CA ILE A 36 13.48 -32.12 24.31
C ILE A 36 13.96 -30.71 24.68
N THR A 37 13.95 -29.81 23.69
CA THR A 37 14.50 -28.46 23.83
C THR A 37 13.41 -27.42 24.05
N TYR A 38 12.31 -27.50 23.30
CA TYR A 38 11.18 -26.56 23.40
C TYR A 38 9.84 -27.26 23.17
N GLN A 39 8.77 -26.62 23.60
CA GLN A 39 7.41 -27.00 23.24
C GLN A 39 6.59 -25.78 22.84
N THR A 40 5.59 -25.98 21.99
CA THR A 40 4.50 -25.01 21.79
C THR A 40 3.20 -25.61 22.31
N ASP A 41 2.03 -25.05 21.98
CA ASP A 41 0.76 -25.71 22.26
C ASP A 41 0.63 -27.00 21.45
N THR A 42 1.01 -26.97 20.16
CA THR A 42 0.83 -28.08 19.21
C THR A 42 2.08 -28.90 18.90
N THR A 43 3.29 -28.41 19.15
CA THR A 43 4.55 -29.06 18.74
C THR A 43 5.52 -29.31 19.89
N VAL A 44 6.46 -30.24 19.66
CA VAL A 44 7.64 -30.47 20.49
C VAL A 44 8.88 -30.41 19.59
N SER A 45 9.89 -29.67 20.01
CA SER A 45 11.21 -29.63 19.37
C SER A 45 12.22 -30.39 20.23
N PHE A 46 13.08 -31.16 19.58
CA PHE A 46 14.06 -32.00 20.26
C PHE A 46 15.35 -32.11 19.44
N SER A 47 16.47 -32.34 20.12
CA SER A 47 17.76 -32.61 19.50
C SER A 47 18.04 -34.11 19.51
N HIS A 48 18.51 -34.64 18.38
CA HIS A 48 18.97 -36.01 18.24
C HIS A 48 20.39 -36.05 17.67
N PRO A 49 21.31 -36.89 18.19
CA PRO A 49 22.72 -36.90 17.79
C PRO A 49 22.98 -37.09 16.29
N VAL A 50 22.11 -37.83 15.60
CA VAL A 50 22.24 -38.12 14.16
C VAL A 50 21.36 -37.22 13.29
N LEU A 51 20.19 -36.82 13.79
CA LEU A 51 19.18 -36.09 12.99
C LEU A 51 19.27 -34.57 13.21
N GLY A 52 20.03 -34.13 14.21
CA GLY A 52 20.05 -32.74 14.64
C GLY A 52 18.75 -32.32 15.33
N GLU A 53 18.48 -31.01 15.34
CA GLU A 53 17.24 -30.43 15.84
C GLU A 53 16.07 -30.79 14.92
N GLN A 54 15.02 -31.37 15.49
CA GLN A 54 13.79 -31.76 14.82
C GLN A 54 12.59 -31.15 15.54
N THR A 55 11.51 -30.91 14.81
CA THR A 55 10.23 -30.44 15.37
C THR A 55 9.12 -31.32 14.85
N ILE A 56 8.27 -31.81 15.75
CA ILE A 56 7.14 -32.67 15.41
C ILE A 56 5.86 -32.18 16.08
N ASP A 57 4.73 -32.37 15.41
CA ASP A 57 3.42 -32.14 16.02
C ASP A 57 3.16 -33.18 17.11
N LYS A 58 2.65 -32.72 18.26
CA LYS A 58 2.27 -33.54 19.42
C LYS A 58 1.25 -34.62 19.07
N ILE A 59 0.46 -34.40 18.02
CA ILE A 59 -0.51 -35.40 17.51
C ILE A 59 0.16 -36.69 17.00
N TYR A 60 1.44 -36.62 16.60
CA TYR A 60 2.21 -37.77 16.14
C TYR A 60 3.01 -38.45 17.27
N ILE A 61 2.84 -38.03 18.53
CA ILE A 61 3.50 -38.61 19.70
C ILE A 61 2.48 -39.42 20.49
N SER A 62 2.64 -40.75 20.50
CA SER A 62 1.70 -41.65 21.16
C SER A 62 1.84 -41.68 22.69
N ASN A 63 3.03 -41.39 23.23
CA ASN A 63 3.31 -41.39 24.67
C ASN A 63 3.37 -39.98 25.27
N LEU A 64 2.70 -39.00 24.65
CA LEU A 64 2.81 -37.59 25.05
C LEU A 64 2.49 -37.35 26.53
N SER A 65 1.51 -38.05 27.09
CA SER A 65 1.12 -37.96 28.50
C SER A 65 2.18 -38.47 29.47
N ASP A 66 3.10 -39.32 29.00
CA ASP A 66 4.18 -39.90 29.81
C ASP A 66 5.47 -39.05 29.75
N ILE A 67 5.53 -38.09 28.82
CA ILE A 67 6.67 -37.19 28.63
C ILE A 67 6.58 -36.02 29.63
N ASN A 68 7.64 -35.81 30.41
CA ASN A 68 7.68 -34.69 31.35
C ASN A 68 8.03 -33.38 30.64
N LEU A 69 6.98 -32.66 30.21
CA LEU A 69 7.08 -31.36 29.56
C LEU A 69 7.05 -30.17 30.55
N ASN A 70 6.85 -30.39 31.85
CA ASN A 70 6.64 -29.28 32.80
C ASN A 70 7.88 -28.37 32.94
N ASN A 71 9.06 -28.92 32.73
CA ASN A 71 10.33 -28.18 32.79
C ASN A 71 10.84 -27.74 31.40
N VAL A 72 10.07 -28.00 30.34
CA VAL A 72 10.43 -27.63 28.97
C VAL A 72 9.88 -26.24 28.67
N THR A 73 10.77 -25.33 28.23
CA THR A 73 10.40 -23.96 27.85
C THR A 73 9.28 -23.96 26.81
N LYS A 74 8.14 -23.37 27.17
CA LYS A 74 7.01 -23.19 26.27
C LYS A 74 7.16 -21.91 25.45
N LEU A 75 7.19 -22.04 24.13
CA LEU A 75 7.33 -20.96 23.17
C LEU A 75 5.99 -20.66 22.48
N PRO A 76 5.76 -19.41 22.05
CA PRO A 76 4.62 -19.06 21.21
C PRO A 76 4.72 -19.77 19.86
N GLU A 77 3.58 -20.14 19.29
CA GLU A 77 3.53 -20.78 17.97
C GLU A 77 3.93 -19.84 16.82
N GLY A 78 4.37 -20.45 15.72
CA GLY A 78 4.65 -19.74 14.47
C GLY A 78 5.98 -18.97 14.48
N GLU A 79 5.99 -17.83 13.80
CA GLU A 79 7.21 -17.06 13.54
C GLU A 79 7.84 -16.44 14.79
N GLU A 80 7.06 -16.12 15.85
CA GLU A 80 7.63 -15.63 17.12
C GLU A 80 8.46 -16.71 17.80
N GLY A 81 7.98 -17.95 17.88
CA GLY A 81 8.71 -19.07 18.44
C GLY A 81 10.01 -19.37 17.68
N LYS A 82 9.94 -19.41 16.34
CA LYS A 82 11.13 -19.59 15.49
C LYS A 82 12.15 -18.48 15.69
N ALA A 83 11.71 -17.22 15.77
CA ALA A 83 12.59 -16.09 16.01
C ALA A 83 13.28 -16.17 17.39
N ILE A 84 12.56 -16.61 18.43
CA ILE A 84 13.12 -16.80 19.78
C ILE A 84 14.20 -17.88 19.77
N ILE A 85 13.96 -19.01 19.09
CA ILE A 85 14.96 -20.09 18.94
C ILE A 85 16.20 -19.56 18.23
N ALA A 86 16.02 -18.87 17.09
CA ALA A 86 17.14 -18.30 16.33
C ALA A 86 17.94 -17.27 17.14
N ALA A 87 17.26 -16.41 17.91
CA ALA A 87 17.92 -15.44 18.78
C ALA A 87 18.72 -16.11 19.90
N LYS A 88 18.20 -17.19 20.49
CA LYS A 88 18.94 -17.97 21.48
C LYS A 88 20.18 -18.62 20.89
N LEU A 89 20.07 -19.29 19.74
CA LEU A 89 21.22 -19.89 19.05
C LEU A 89 22.29 -18.84 18.69
N ALA A 90 21.87 -17.65 18.23
CA ALA A 90 22.80 -16.57 17.94
C ALA A 90 23.52 -16.05 19.19
N ARG A 91 22.84 -15.98 20.34
CA ARG A 91 23.47 -15.60 21.63
C ARG A 91 24.44 -16.66 22.13
N GLU A 92 24.14 -17.94 21.93
CA GLU A 92 25.03 -19.05 22.29
C GLU A 92 26.33 -19.06 21.47
N ALA A 93 26.32 -18.48 20.26
CA ALA A 93 27.53 -18.33 19.45
C ALA A 93 28.51 -17.27 19.97
N ILE A 94 28.04 -16.25 20.72
CA ILE A 94 28.88 -15.16 21.26
C ILE A 94 29.98 -15.67 22.20
N PRO A 95 29.70 -16.48 23.25
CA PRO A 95 30.75 -16.98 24.14
C PRO A 95 31.76 -17.87 23.41
N LEU A 96 31.34 -18.59 22.36
CA LEU A 96 32.24 -19.39 21.52
C LEU A 96 33.21 -18.49 20.73
N ALA A 97 32.70 -17.45 20.07
CA ALA A 97 33.53 -16.48 19.36
C ALA A 97 34.47 -15.73 20.32
N LYS A 98 34.01 -15.42 21.55
CA LYS A 98 34.86 -14.82 22.58
C LYS A 98 35.99 -15.76 23.01
N LEU A 99 35.74 -17.05 23.14
CA LEU A 99 36.76 -18.04 23.45
C LEU A 99 37.82 -18.13 22.32
N GLU A 100 37.40 -18.02 21.05
CA GLU A 100 38.32 -17.96 19.92
C GLU A 100 39.26 -16.74 19.98
N VAL A 101 38.71 -15.57 20.31
CA VAL A 101 39.49 -14.34 20.52
C VAL A 101 40.50 -14.52 21.67
N ASP A 102 40.05 -15.08 22.80
CA ASP A 102 40.94 -15.33 23.95
C ASP A 102 42.08 -16.30 23.60
N LEU A 103 41.78 -17.33 22.82
CA LEU A 103 42.77 -18.32 22.38
C LEU A 103 43.75 -17.75 21.34
N ALA A 104 43.26 -16.90 20.42
CA ALA A 104 44.11 -16.17 19.47
C ALA A 104 45.05 -15.18 20.19
N ASN A 105 44.54 -14.46 21.20
CA ASN A 105 45.32 -13.57 22.04
C ASN A 105 46.43 -14.31 22.80
N LYS A 106 46.11 -15.46 23.42
CA LYS A 106 47.12 -16.31 24.08
C LYS A 106 48.22 -16.77 23.12
N ARG A 107 47.86 -17.14 21.90
CA ARG A 107 48.84 -17.51 20.85
C ARG A 107 49.73 -16.33 20.47
N LEU A 108 49.17 -15.15 20.28
CA LEU A 108 49.93 -13.95 19.96
C LEU A 108 50.92 -13.59 21.08
N LEU A 109 50.53 -13.70 22.34
CA LEU A 109 51.43 -13.49 23.49
C LEU A 109 52.60 -14.48 23.49
N ALA A 110 52.34 -15.76 23.27
CA ALA A 110 53.39 -16.79 23.20
C ALA A 110 54.36 -16.56 22.02
N VAL A 111 53.86 -16.13 20.86
CA VAL A 111 54.69 -15.80 19.70
C VAL A 111 55.55 -14.57 19.97
N ARG A 112 55.00 -13.52 20.59
CA ARG A 112 55.78 -12.32 20.99
C ARG A 112 56.87 -12.65 21.99
N GLU A 113 56.60 -13.53 22.94
CA GLU A 113 57.61 -13.98 23.89
C GLU A 113 58.73 -14.78 23.21
N SER A 114 58.38 -15.62 22.24
CA SER A 114 59.35 -16.36 21.41
C SER A 114 60.20 -15.42 20.55
N LEU A 115 59.59 -14.39 19.95
CA LEU A 115 60.28 -13.36 19.18
C LEU A 115 61.29 -12.58 20.05
N ARG A 116 60.94 -12.25 21.29
CA ARG A 116 61.84 -11.57 22.24
C ARG A 116 63.10 -12.40 22.56
N LEU A 117 63.03 -13.72 22.42
CA LEU A 117 64.11 -14.67 22.72
C LEU A 117 64.84 -15.16 21.46
N ALA A 118 64.43 -14.73 20.27
CA ALA A 118 65.00 -15.19 19.00
C ALA A 118 66.39 -14.59 18.73
N ASP A 119 67.27 -15.40 18.12
CA ASP A 119 68.56 -14.95 17.61
C ASP A 119 68.45 -14.38 16.18
N GLU A 120 69.54 -13.79 15.65
CA GLU A 120 69.57 -13.20 14.31
C GLU A 120 69.17 -14.19 13.19
N ALA A 121 69.37 -15.50 13.40
CA ALA A 121 69.03 -16.52 12.41
C ALA A 121 67.52 -16.86 12.40
N GLN A 122 66.80 -16.66 13.52
CA GLN A 122 65.39 -17.03 13.65
C GLN A 122 64.42 -15.83 13.67
N VAL A 123 64.93 -14.60 13.81
CA VAL A 123 64.12 -13.38 13.96
C VAL A 123 63.10 -13.20 12.83
N THR A 124 63.49 -13.38 11.56
CA THR A 124 62.59 -13.20 10.41
C THR A 124 61.43 -14.20 10.39
N ASN A 125 61.66 -15.44 10.81
CA ASN A 125 60.60 -16.45 10.89
C ASN A 125 59.65 -16.16 12.06
N ALA A 126 60.19 -15.69 13.19
CA ALA A 126 59.39 -15.28 14.35
C ALA A 126 58.54 -14.03 14.06
N GLU A 127 59.05 -13.06 13.29
CA GLU A 127 58.28 -11.90 12.79
C GLU A 127 57.10 -12.33 11.92
N GLN A 128 57.31 -13.27 10.99
CA GLN A 128 56.25 -13.80 10.15
C GLN A 128 55.15 -14.50 10.98
N LEU A 129 55.54 -15.27 12.00
CA LEU A 129 54.59 -15.90 12.91
C LEU A 129 53.79 -14.87 13.73
N GLU A 130 54.38 -13.73 14.09
CA GLU A 130 53.66 -12.66 14.77
C GLU A 130 52.61 -12.02 13.85
N ILE A 131 52.97 -11.77 12.60
CA ILE A 131 52.04 -11.25 11.58
C ILE A 131 50.85 -12.22 11.42
N ASP A 132 51.12 -13.51 11.26
CA ASP A 132 50.07 -14.53 11.11
C ASP A 132 49.17 -14.62 12.36
N ALA A 133 49.75 -14.52 13.56
CA ALA A 133 49.00 -14.51 14.81
C ALA A 133 48.10 -13.26 14.95
N ARG A 134 48.58 -12.09 14.51
CA ARG A 134 47.79 -10.84 14.47
C ARG A 134 46.64 -10.93 13.48
N VAL A 135 46.87 -11.49 12.29
CA VAL A 135 45.80 -11.70 11.30
C VAL A 135 44.72 -12.63 11.85
N LYS A 136 45.10 -13.73 12.51
CA LYS A 136 44.14 -14.66 13.14
C LYS A 136 43.35 -14.00 14.27
N LEU A 137 43.99 -13.15 15.08
CA LEU A 137 43.29 -12.38 16.11
C LEU A 137 42.27 -11.42 15.49
N ALA A 138 42.67 -10.66 14.47
CA ALA A 138 41.76 -9.74 13.77
C ALA A 138 40.55 -10.47 13.16
N MET A 139 40.76 -11.64 12.56
CA MET A 139 39.65 -12.48 12.05
C MET A 139 38.72 -12.95 13.18
N ALA A 140 39.27 -13.38 14.32
CA ALA A 140 38.47 -13.81 15.47
C ALA A 140 37.65 -12.64 16.06
N GLU A 141 38.23 -11.44 16.15
CA GLU A 141 37.53 -10.22 16.57
C GLU A 141 36.39 -9.86 15.60
N GLN A 142 36.63 -9.97 14.29
CA GLN A 142 35.61 -9.75 13.27
C GLN A 142 34.47 -10.78 13.38
N ASN A 143 34.78 -12.05 13.64
CA ASN A 143 33.77 -13.08 13.87
C ASN A 143 32.93 -12.80 15.12
N LEU A 144 33.56 -12.30 16.19
CA LEU A 144 32.84 -11.88 17.41
C LEU A 144 31.89 -10.72 17.12
N ILE A 145 32.33 -9.71 16.38
CA ILE A 145 31.46 -8.59 15.95
C ILE A 145 30.28 -9.13 15.14
N ALA A 146 30.53 -9.98 14.14
CA ALA A 146 29.47 -10.57 13.33
C ALA A 146 28.47 -11.41 14.15
N ALA A 147 28.95 -12.15 15.15
CA ALA A 147 28.10 -12.92 16.06
C ALA A 147 27.20 -12.01 16.92
N VAL A 148 27.77 -10.92 17.45
CA VAL A 148 27.01 -9.90 18.21
C VAL A 148 25.96 -9.22 17.33
N ASP A 149 26.32 -8.81 16.13
CA ASP A 149 25.39 -8.19 15.18
C ASP A 149 24.26 -9.14 14.78
N THR A 150 24.59 -10.42 14.58
CA THR A 150 23.61 -11.47 14.28
C THR A 150 22.63 -11.65 15.44
N ALA A 151 23.12 -11.68 16.69
CA ALA A 151 22.27 -11.77 17.87
C ALA A 151 21.35 -10.55 18.03
N ASN A 152 21.87 -9.34 17.84
CA ASN A 152 21.09 -8.11 17.86
C ASN A 152 20.01 -8.08 16.77
N ALA A 153 20.34 -8.53 15.55
CA ALA A 153 19.38 -8.64 14.45
C ALA A 153 18.29 -9.68 14.75
N ALA A 154 18.65 -10.82 15.34
CA ALA A 154 17.71 -11.85 15.73
C ALA A 154 16.76 -11.36 16.84
N ASP A 155 17.26 -10.62 17.83
CA ASP A 155 16.44 -10.01 18.89
C ASP A 155 15.43 -9.00 18.34
N LYS A 156 15.82 -8.19 17.35
CA LYS A 156 14.87 -7.31 16.64
C LYS A 156 13.78 -8.10 15.94
N LYS A 157 14.11 -9.23 15.30
CA LYS A 157 13.12 -10.11 14.65
C LYS A 157 12.12 -10.70 15.65
N VAL A 158 12.55 -11.01 16.88
CA VAL A 158 11.65 -11.47 17.95
C VAL A 158 10.60 -10.40 18.27
N ILE A 159 11.04 -9.15 18.43
CA ILE A 159 10.13 -8.02 18.73
C ILE A 159 9.13 -7.83 17.59
N VAL A 160 9.60 -7.83 16.33
CA VAL A 160 8.75 -7.72 15.14
C VAL A 160 7.73 -8.86 15.08
N ALA A 161 8.17 -10.11 15.24
CA ALA A 161 7.29 -11.27 15.19
C ALA A 161 6.23 -11.25 16.29
N ARG A 162 6.58 -10.81 17.51
CA ARG A 162 5.63 -10.59 18.61
C ARG A 162 4.59 -9.53 18.25
N ASN A 163 5.02 -8.38 17.74
CA ASN A 163 4.11 -7.30 17.36
C ASN A 163 3.13 -7.76 16.27
N ILE A 164 3.61 -8.52 15.28
CA ILE A 164 2.77 -9.13 14.25
C ILE A 164 1.74 -10.09 14.85
N ARG A 165 2.14 -10.96 15.79
CA ARG A 165 1.21 -11.87 16.47
C ARG A 165 0.11 -11.12 17.20
N LEU A 166 0.47 -10.09 17.97
CA LEU A 166 -0.49 -9.26 18.70
C LEU A 166 -1.43 -8.50 17.75
N ALA A 167 -0.91 -7.93 16.66
CA ALA A 167 -1.72 -7.24 15.66
C ALA A 167 -2.69 -8.20 14.95
N ASN A 168 -2.24 -9.40 14.58
CA ASN A 168 -3.11 -10.43 13.98
C ASN A 168 -4.22 -10.90 14.92
N ALA A 169 -3.95 -10.97 16.24
CA ALA A 169 -4.97 -11.29 17.22
C ALA A 169 -6.09 -10.22 17.25
N LYS A 170 -5.73 -8.93 17.19
CA LYS A 170 -6.70 -7.83 17.08
C LYS A 170 -7.52 -7.89 15.79
N VAL A 171 -6.91 -8.24 14.65
CA VAL A 171 -7.64 -8.44 13.38
C VAL A 171 -8.68 -9.55 13.53
N LYS A 172 -8.31 -10.67 14.16
CA LYS A 172 -9.23 -11.80 14.37
C LYS A 172 -10.43 -11.40 15.22
N GLU A 173 -10.22 -10.62 16.27
CA GLU A 173 -11.27 -10.06 17.13
C GLU A 173 -12.20 -9.14 16.32
N ALA A 174 -11.65 -8.13 15.64
CA ALA A 174 -12.42 -7.18 14.84
C ALA A 174 -13.23 -7.86 13.72
N VAL A 175 -12.67 -8.88 13.07
CA VAL A 175 -13.39 -9.68 12.06
C VAL A 175 -14.55 -10.46 12.69
N GLY A 176 -14.37 -10.96 13.92
CA GLY A 176 -15.44 -11.59 14.70
C GLY A 176 -16.59 -10.63 14.97
N ASP A 177 -16.28 -9.41 15.40
CA ASP A 177 -17.26 -8.35 15.67
C ASP A 177 -18.01 -7.92 14.40
N ALA A 178 -17.29 -7.71 13.29
CA ALA A 178 -17.90 -7.38 12.00
C ALA A 178 -18.83 -8.50 11.50
N LYS A 179 -18.47 -9.77 11.73
CA LYS A 179 -19.34 -10.92 11.40
C LYS A 179 -20.60 -10.92 12.25
N LEU A 180 -20.49 -10.62 13.55
CA LEU A 180 -21.64 -10.51 14.45
C LEU A 180 -22.55 -9.35 14.04
N ALA A 181 -22.00 -8.18 13.70
CA ALA A 181 -22.75 -7.03 13.22
C ALA A 181 -23.54 -7.35 11.94
N LYS A 182 -22.91 -8.03 10.97
CA LYS A 182 -23.60 -8.50 9.74
C LYS A 182 -24.74 -9.48 10.02
N GLN A 183 -24.59 -10.33 11.03
CA GLN A 183 -25.68 -11.21 11.46
C GLN A 183 -26.85 -10.42 12.06
N LYS A 184 -26.58 -9.37 12.85
CA LYS A 184 -27.62 -8.48 13.38
C LYS A 184 -28.41 -7.79 12.27
N VAL A 185 -27.74 -7.26 11.24
CA VAL A 185 -28.41 -6.67 10.06
C VAL A 185 -29.31 -7.70 9.36
N LYS A 186 -28.85 -8.95 9.23
CA LYS A 186 -29.67 -10.02 8.62
C LYS A 186 -30.94 -10.30 9.42
N VAL A 187 -30.86 -10.27 10.75
CA VAL A 187 -32.02 -10.43 11.64
C VAL A 187 -32.96 -9.23 11.51
N ALA A 188 -32.45 -8.01 11.59
CA ALA A 188 -33.25 -6.78 11.44
C ALA A 188 -33.98 -6.72 10.09
N LYS A 189 -33.30 -7.07 8.98
CA LYS A 189 -33.94 -7.17 7.64
C LYS A 189 -35.03 -8.24 7.58
N ALA A 190 -34.90 -9.33 8.35
CA ALA A 190 -35.94 -10.35 8.43
C ALA A 190 -37.16 -9.82 9.20
N GLU A 191 -36.95 -9.05 10.27
CA GLU A 191 -38.02 -8.40 11.05
C GLU A 191 -38.79 -7.39 10.19
N VAL A 192 -38.11 -6.51 9.44
CA VAL A 192 -38.77 -5.61 8.47
C VAL A 192 -39.65 -6.38 7.49
N LYS A 193 -39.17 -7.53 6.99
CA LYS A 193 -39.93 -8.37 6.07
C LYS A 193 -41.17 -8.98 6.74
N VAL A 194 -41.12 -9.27 8.03
CA VAL A 194 -42.28 -9.73 8.81
C VAL A 194 -43.27 -8.57 8.99
N SER A 195 -42.82 -7.39 9.45
CA SER A 195 -43.67 -6.21 9.64
C SER A 195 -44.38 -5.81 8.34
N LYS A 196 -43.69 -5.82 7.19
CA LYS A 196 -44.30 -5.55 5.89
C LYS A 196 -45.36 -6.57 5.47
N LYS A 197 -45.19 -7.84 5.86
CA LYS A 197 -46.23 -8.86 5.63
C LYS A 197 -47.45 -8.61 6.51
N GLU A 198 -47.24 -8.22 7.77
CA GLU A 198 -48.32 -7.91 8.71
C GLU A 198 -49.14 -6.70 8.24
N ILE A 199 -48.49 -5.64 7.75
CA ILE A 199 -49.16 -4.51 7.10
C ILE A 199 -50.05 -5.00 5.94
N LYS A 200 -49.49 -5.81 5.04
CA LYS A 200 -50.23 -6.32 3.89
C LYS A 200 -51.45 -7.17 4.31
N ILE A 201 -51.32 -7.95 5.37
CA ILE A 201 -52.43 -8.74 5.94
C ILE A 201 -53.48 -7.82 6.55
N ALA A 202 -53.07 -6.77 7.27
CA ALA A 202 -53.98 -5.78 7.87
C ALA A 202 -54.75 -4.97 6.81
N GLU A 203 -54.07 -4.54 5.74
CA GLU A 203 -54.68 -3.88 4.59
C GLU A 203 -55.72 -4.77 3.89
N GLN A 204 -55.41 -6.07 3.73
CA GLN A 204 -56.34 -7.03 3.15
C GLN A 204 -57.55 -7.30 4.06
N ALA A 205 -57.36 -7.32 5.38
CA ALA A 205 -58.46 -7.48 6.31
C ALA A 205 -59.41 -6.28 6.25
N LEU A 206 -58.88 -5.05 6.19
CA LEU A 206 -59.66 -3.80 6.09
C LEU A 206 -60.64 -3.82 4.91
N MET A 207 -60.25 -4.40 3.76
CA MET A 207 -61.10 -4.52 2.56
C MET A 207 -62.35 -5.39 2.76
N THR A 208 -62.43 -6.15 3.86
CA THR A 208 -63.52 -7.11 4.14
C THR A 208 -64.32 -6.78 5.40
N THR A 209 -63.99 -5.70 6.11
CA THR A 209 -64.55 -5.36 7.42
C THR A 209 -65.85 -4.55 7.30
N ALA A 210 -66.80 -4.79 8.22
CA ALA A 210 -68.03 -3.99 8.33
C ALA A 210 -67.72 -2.53 8.70
N ILE A 211 -68.58 -1.60 8.26
CA ILE A 211 -68.38 -0.14 8.37
C ILE A 211 -68.12 0.33 9.82
N GLU A 212 -68.73 -0.33 10.82
CA GLU A 212 -68.60 0.02 12.24
C GLU A 212 -67.20 -0.29 12.83
N ASP A 213 -66.43 -1.19 12.20
CA ASP A 213 -65.12 -1.65 12.70
C ASP A 213 -63.92 -1.05 11.92
N ILE A 214 -64.19 -0.19 10.91
CA ILE A 214 -63.16 0.38 10.04
C ILE A 214 -62.15 1.24 10.82
N MET A 215 -62.62 2.07 11.76
CA MET A 215 -61.74 2.91 12.59
C MET A 215 -60.70 2.10 13.38
N LEU A 216 -61.13 0.98 13.99
CA LEU A 216 -60.27 0.07 14.76
C LEU A 216 -59.25 -0.66 13.85
N ALA A 217 -59.61 -0.89 12.60
CA ALA A 217 -58.74 -1.53 11.62
C ALA A 217 -57.73 -0.54 11.00
N GLU A 218 -58.12 0.72 10.79
CA GLU A 218 -57.20 1.81 10.39
C GLU A 218 -56.14 2.06 11.47
N GLU A 219 -56.54 2.09 12.76
CA GLU A 219 -55.61 2.25 13.88
C GLU A 219 -54.55 1.13 13.92
N LYS A 220 -54.95 -0.12 13.65
CA LYS A 220 -54.01 -1.26 13.56
C LYS A 220 -53.03 -1.14 12.40
N ILE A 221 -53.45 -0.57 11.26
CA ILE A 221 -52.56 -0.34 10.10
C ILE A 221 -51.54 0.73 10.44
N VAL A 222 -51.96 1.83 11.07
CA VAL A 222 -51.04 2.89 11.52
C VAL A 222 -50.01 2.32 12.48
N VAL A 223 -50.43 1.53 13.48
CA VAL A 223 -49.51 0.87 14.41
C VAL A 223 -48.52 -0.06 13.68
N ALA A 224 -48.98 -0.84 12.69
CA ALA A 224 -48.12 -1.73 11.91
C ALA A 224 -47.13 -0.96 11.01
N GLN A 225 -47.55 0.16 10.42
CA GLN A 225 -46.70 1.07 9.65
C GLN A 225 -45.62 1.69 10.53
N THR A 226 -45.99 2.19 11.72
CA THR A 226 -45.02 2.71 12.70
C THR A 226 -44.03 1.64 13.14
N GLN A 227 -44.48 0.40 13.36
CA GLN A 227 -43.58 -0.72 13.69
C GLN A 227 -42.63 -1.07 12.54
N ALA A 228 -43.07 -0.96 11.28
CA ALA A 228 -42.20 -1.17 10.13
C ALA A 228 -41.17 -0.04 9.97
N GLU A 229 -41.55 1.22 10.21
CA GLU A 229 -40.65 2.37 10.18
C GLU A 229 -39.56 2.25 11.26
N VAL A 230 -39.94 1.90 12.50
CA VAL A 230 -38.99 1.62 13.58
C VAL A 230 -38.06 0.44 13.23
N ALA A 231 -38.56 -0.59 12.56
CA ALA A 231 -37.73 -1.71 12.12
C ALA A 231 -36.75 -1.31 11.00
N GLU A 232 -37.13 -0.40 10.11
CA GLU A 232 -36.26 0.15 9.07
C GLU A 232 -35.14 1.02 9.65
N GLU A 233 -35.46 1.86 10.64
CA GLU A 233 -34.47 2.66 11.38
C GLU A 233 -33.46 1.76 12.12
N GLN A 234 -33.90 0.64 12.71
CA GLN A 234 -33.00 -0.33 13.32
C GLN A 234 -32.07 -1.01 12.31
N VAL A 235 -32.49 -1.17 11.04
CA VAL A 235 -31.62 -1.68 9.97
C VAL A 235 -30.54 -0.65 9.64
N GLU A 236 -30.88 0.62 9.53
CA GLU A 236 -29.93 1.70 9.24
C GLU A 236 -28.86 1.81 10.34
N LEU A 237 -29.28 1.84 11.61
CA LEU A 237 -28.37 1.82 12.76
C LEU A 237 -27.48 0.57 12.79
N ALA A 238 -28.03 -0.59 12.43
CA ALA A 238 -27.25 -1.83 12.36
C ALA A 238 -26.25 -1.82 11.18
N GLU A 239 -26.59 -1.18 10.06
CA GLU A 239 -25.68 -1.00 8.92
C GLU A 239 -24.55 -0.03 9.25
N GLU A 240 -24.82 1.05 9.98
CA GLU A 240 -23.79 1.97 10.51
C GLU A 240 -22.81 1.24 11.45
N GLN A 241 -23.32 0.41 12.37
CA GLN A 241 -22.46 -0.43 13.23
C GLN A 241 -21.60 -1.42 12.43
N VAL A 242 -22.08 -1.90 11.29
CA VAL A 242 -21.26 -2.73 10.39
C VAL A 242 -20.15 -1.91 9.77
N GLN A 243 -20.42 -0.67 9.34
CA GLN A 243 -19.38 0.22 8.80
C GLN A 243 -18.29 0.50 9.84
N GLU A 244 -18.67 0.87 11.06
CA GLU A 244 -17.70 1.12 12.15
C GLU A 244 -16.87 -0.14 12.47
N ALA A 245 -17.51 -1.32 12.49
CA ALA A 245 -16.80 -2.58 12.70
C ALA A 245 -15.85 -2.92 11.54
N GLU A 246 -16.24 -2.64 10.30
CA GLU A 246 -15.36 -2.82 9.13
C GLU A 246 -14.18 -1.85 9.15
N GLU A 247 -14.36 -0.59 9.58
CA GLU A 247 -13.28 0.37 9.78
C GLU A 247 -12.27 -0.12 10.82
N LYS A 248 -12.74 -0.66 11.95
CA LYS A 248 -11.86 -1.27 12.98
C LYS A 248 -11.06 -2.45 12.43
N VAL A 249 -11.63 -3.25 11.53
CA VAL A 249 -10.89 -4.31 10.83
C VAL A 249 -9.79 -3.73 9.95
N VAL A 250 -10.07 -2.65 9.22
CA VAL A 250 -9.09 -1.96 8.37
C VAL A 250 -7.95 -1.38 9.22
N GLU A 251 -8.27 -0.72 10.34
CA GLU A 251 -7.27 -0.18 11.27
C GLU A 251 -6.39 -1.29 11.86
N ALA A 252 -7.00 -2.39 12.32
CA ALA A 252 -6.26 -3.54 12.82
C ALA A 252 -5.35 -4.16 11.74
N ALA A 253 -5.80 -4.23 10.49
CA ALA A 253 -5.00 -4.70 9.38
C ALA A 253 -3.82 -3.75 9.06
N ASN A 254 -4.03 -2.44 9.15
CA ASN A 254 -2.96 -1.45 9.01
C ASN A 254 -1.93 -1.56 10.15
N ASN A 255 -2.34 -1.85 11.37
CA ASN A 255 -1.41 -2.15 12.47
C ASN A 255 -0.55 -3.40 12.20
N VAL A 256 -1.06 -4.41 11.48
CA VAL A 256 -0.25 -5.55 11.03
C VAL A 256 0.78 -5.11 9.99
N LYS A 257 0.38 -4.28 9.03
CA LYS A 257 1.30 -3.71 8.03
C LYS A 257 2.43 -2.95 8.70
N LEU A 258 2.11 -2.03 9.62
CA LEU A 258 3.10 -1.29 10.41
C LEU A 258 4.03 -2.22 11.19
N ALA A 259 3.49 -3.26 11.83
CA ALA A 259 4.29 -4.24 12.56
C ALA A 259 5.27 -5.01 11.65
N LYS A 260 4.96 -5.18 10.37
CA LYS A 260 5.85 -5.75 9.35
C LYS A 260 6.81 -4.73 8.73
N GLY A 261 6.67 -3.45 9.06
CA GLY A 261 7.38 -2.36 8.38
C GLY A 261 6.83 -2.07 6.98
N GLU A 262 5.59 -2.48 6.69
CA GLU A 262 4.88 -2.12 5.46
C GLU A 262 4.22 -0.74 5.60
N LYS A 263 4.04 -0.06 4.46
CA LYS A 263 3.49 1.30 4.40
C LYS A 263 2.01 1.35 4.79
N VAL A 264 1.64 2.36 5.57
CA VAL A 264 0.25 2.75 5.80
C VAL A 264 0.14 4.23 5.48
N ASN A 265 -0.79 4.58 4.59
CA ASN A 265 -1.11 5.97 4.30
C ASN A 265 -1.85 6.55 5.50
N ASP A 266 -1.22 7.50 6.18
CA ASP A 266 -1.74 8.26 7.33
C ASP A 266 -2.11 9.70 6.95
N GLY A 267 -2.20 9.98 5.65
CA GLY A 267 -2.50 11.28 5.09
C GLY A 267 -1.30 12.23 5.09
N PHE A 268 -1.52 13.45 4.60
CA PHE A 268 -0.47 14.45 4.40
C PHE A 268 0.25 14.75 5.72
N MET A 269 1.54 14.39 5.81
CA MET A 269 2.40 14.63 6.98
C MET A 269 1.79 14.14 8.31
N GLY A 270 1.01 13.05 8.30
CA GLY A 270 0.36 12.49 9.49
C GLY A 270 -0.80 13.32 10.05
N THR A 271 -1.33 14.28 9.27
CA THR A 271 -2.49 15.09 9.67
C THR A 271 -3.83 14.35 9.50
N GLY A 272 -3.84 13.20 8.81
CA GLY A 272 -5.06 12.49 8.41
C GLY A 272 -5.77 13.10 7.19
N TRP A 273 -5.35 14.26 6.69
CA TRP A 273 -5.88 14.80 5.43
C TRP A 273 -5.48 13.91 4.26
N PHE A 274 -6.44 13.56 3.40
CA PHE A 274 -6.25 12.61 2.31
C PHE A 274 -5.84 11.21 2.78
N LYS A 275 -6.15 10.84 4.03
CA LYS A 275 -6.00 9.46 4.50
C LYS A 275 -6.80 8.54 3.59
N ASP A 276 -6.18 7.44 3.17
CA ASP A 276 -6.74 6.45 2.23
C ASP A 276 -6.89 6.94 0.77
N TRP A 277 -6.36 8.13 0.44
CA TRP A 277 -6.25 8.62 -0.93
C TRP A 277 -4.82 8.49 -1.45
N ASP A 278 -4.64 8.03 -2.69
CA ASP A 278 -3.34 8.06 -3.38
C ASP A 278 -3.02 9.50 -3.78
N SER A 279 -2.26 10.20 -2.92
CA SER A 279 -2.00 11.63 -3.03
C SER A 279 -0.54 11.92 -3.27
N SER A 280 -0.26 13.01 -3.99
CA SER A 280 1.09 13.39 -4.30
C SER A 280 1.25 14.87 -4.61
N ILE A 281 2.41 15.41 -4.24
CA ILE A 281 2.89 16.72 -4.66
C ILE A 281 4.08 16.51 -5.60
N GLU A 282 4.12 17.24 -6.70
CA GLU A 282 5.19 17.20 -7.70
C GLU A 282 5.82 18.59 -7.85
N ILE A 283 7.14 18.63 -7.89
CA ILE A 283 7.91 19.82 -8.27
C ILE A 283 8.85 19.43 -9.41
N GLY A 284 8.87 20.22 -10.48
CA GLY A 284 9.63 19.88 -11.67
C GLY A 284 9.85 21.04 -12.63
N LEU A 285 10.47 20.70 -13.76
CA LEU A 285 10.66 21.60 -14.89
C LEU A 285 9.82 21.11 -16.06
N ARG A 286 9.23 22.06 -16.77
CA ARG A 286 8.52 21.86 -18.03
C ARG A 286 9.32 22.47 -19.18
N GLY A 287 9.43 21.76 -20.28
CA GLY A 287 9.78 22.35 -21.58
C GLY A 287 8.60 22.26 -22.56
N ALA A 288 8.46 23.28 -23.40
CA ALA A 288 7.42 23.33 -24.44
C ALA A 288 8.01 23.59 -25.83
N SER A 289 7.35 23.07 -26.86
CA SER A 289 7.63 23.38 -28.27
C SER A 289 6.34 23.41 -29.08
N GLY A 290 6.16 24.39 -29.95
CA GLY A 290 4.95 24.55 -30.78
C GLY A 290 4.33 25.92 -30.58
N SER A 291 3.08 25.97 -30.09
CA SER A 291 2.39 27.23 -29.73
C SER A 291 3.09 28.03 -28.62
N SER A 292 3.99 27.39 -27.86
CA SER A 292 4.83 28.04 -26.85
C SER A 292 6.22 27.38 -26.86
N VAL A 293 7.29 28.16 -26.69
CA VAL A 293 8.68 27.69 -26.57
C VAL A 293 9.30 28.33 -25.34
N ASN A 294 9.36 27.59 -24.22
CA ASN A 294 9.90 28.06 -22.95
C ASN A 294 10.29 26.89 -22.02
N THR A 295 11.00 27.23 -20.93
CA THR A 295 11.33 26.32 -19.83
C THR A 295 10.77 26.90 -18.53
N ASN A 296 9.85 26.19 -17.88
CA ASN A 296 9.07 26.75 -16.78
C ASN A 296 9.22 25.91 -15.51
N PHE A 297 9.08 26.56 -14.36
CA PHE A 297 8.88 25.86 -13.10
C PHE A 297 7.46 25.31 -13.02
N ARG A 298 7.33 24.06 -12.58
CA ARG A 298 6.06 23.36 -12.40
C ARG A 298 5.89 22.90 -10.96
N ALA A 299 4.75 23.24 -10.37
CA ALA A 299 4.25 22.61 -9.15
C ALA A 299 2.92 21.92 -9.45
N ALA A 300 2.68 20.72 -8.92
CA ALA A 300 1.43 20.02 -9.11
C ALA A 300 0.99 19.24 -7.88
N PHE A 301 -0.31 19.05 -7.78
CA PHE A 301 -0.95 18.23 -6.77
C PHE A 301 -1.87 17.24 -7.46
N ASN A 302 -1.76 15.96 -7.12
CA ASN A 302 -2.64 14.92 -7.64
C ASN A 302 -3.16 14.11 -6.47
N THR A 303 -4.45 13.80 -6.46
CA THR A 303 -5.05 12.93 -5.46
C THR A 303 -6.13 12.07 -6.09
N ARG A 304 -6.14 10.78 -5.74
CA ARG A 304 -7.11 9.81 -6.24
C ARG A 304 -7.65 8.98 -5.09
N TYR A 305 -8.97 8.86 -5.04
CA TYR A 305 -9.67 7.93 -4.16
C TYR A 305 -10.54 7.00 -4.97
N GLU A 306 -10.61 5.74 -4.56
CA GLU A 306 -11.39 4.75 -5.26
C GLU A 306 -11.92 3.67 -4.31
N ASP A 307 -13.21 3.40 -4.41
CA ASP A 307 -13.87 2.26 -3.77
C ASP A 307 -14.70 1.46 -4.78
N LYS A 308 -15.56 0.56 -4.27
CA LYS A 308 -16.41 -0.30 -5.12
C LYS A 308 -17.51 0.47 -5.86
N SER A 309 -17.92 1.62 -5.33
CA SER A 309 -19.05 2.41 -5.81
C SER A 309 -18.62 3.60 -6.64
N HIS A 310 -17.42 4.16 -6.40
CA HIS A 310 -16.98 5.35 -7.12
C HIS A 310 -15.47 5.60 -7.12
N ARG A 311 -15.05 6.50 -8.00
CA ARG A 311 -13.69 7.06 -8.06
C ARG A 311 -13.73 8.58 -8.08
N TRP A 312 -12.84 9.21 -7.33
CA TRP A 312 -12.47 10.62 -7.43
C TRP A 312 -11.04 10.72 -7.94
N ASP A 313 -10.80 11.56 -8.94
CA ASP A 313 -9.46 11.89 -9.46
C ASP A 313 -9.36 13.40 -9.59
N PHE A 314 -8.49 14.02 -8.80
CA PHE A 314 -8.21 15.45 -8.84
C PHE A 314 -6.75 15.68 -9.20
N LYS A 315 -6.53 16.54 -10.19
CA LYS A 315 -5.19 16.92 -10.67
C LYS A 315 -5.16 18.42 -10.84
N SER A 316 -4.16 19.07 -10.27
CA SER A 316 -3.90 20.48 -10.51
C SER A 316 -2.43 20.73 -10.74
N PHE A 317 -2.14 21.74 -11.55
CA PHE A 317 -0.78 22.24 -11.71
C PHE A 317 -0.74 23.74 -11.85
N TYR A 318 0.39 24.29 -11.45
CA TYR A 318 0.79 25.68 -11.61
C TYR A 318 2.08 25.72 -12.42
N LEU A 319 2.13 26.60 -13.41
CA LEU A 319 3.30 26.86 -14.24
C LEU A 319 3.67 28.34 -14.15
N LEU A 320 4.93 28.59 -13.86
CA LEU A 320 5.51 29.92 -13.76
C LEU A 320 6.82 29.97 -14.55
N ASP A 321 6.94 31.01 -15.38
CA ASP A 321 8.18 31.38 -16.06
C ASP A 321 8.43 32.89 -15.91
N SER A 322 9.68 33.23 -15.60
CA SER A 322 10.11 34.61 -15.37
C SER A 322 11.55 34.78 -15.83
N GLU A 323 11.74 35.68 -16.78
CA GLU A 323 13.05 36.08 -17.30
C GLU A 323 13.22 37.60 -17.05
N ASP A 324 14.31 38.02 -16.42
CA ASP A 324 14.61 39.43 -16.14
C ASP A 324 13.46 40.25 -15.49
N ASN A 325 12.72 39.65 -14.55
CA ASN A 325 11.51 40.21 -13.89
C ASN A 325 10.30 40.43 -14.82
N ILE A 326 10.33 39.88 -16.02
CA ILE A 326 9.18 39.84 -16.94
C ILE A 326 8.59 38.43 -16.85
N VAL A 327 7.34 38.34 -16.37
CA VAL A 327 6.62 37.07 -16.33
C VAL A 327 6.24 36.70 -17.76
N GLY A 328 6.74 35.56 -18.23
CA GLY A 328 6.49 35.04 -19.58
C GLY A 328 5.38 33.99 -19.61
N GLU A 329 5.18 33.26 -18.50
CA GLU A 329 4.08 32.31 -18.35
C GLU A 329 3.60 32.27 -16.90
N ASN A 330 2.28 32.28 -16.72
CA ASN A 330 1.62 32.21 -15.43
C ASN A 330 0.25 31.55 -15.65
N LYS A 331 0.14 30.28 -15.30
CA LYS A 331 -1.09 29.53 -15.54
C LYS A 331 -1.38 28.47 -14.49
N VAL A 332 -2.66 28.24 -14.28
CA VAL A 332 -3.22 27.22 -13.40
C VAL A 332 -4.15 26.34 -14.21
N ASN A 333 -4.05 25.04 -14.02
CA ASN A 333 -5.04 24.08 -14.49
C ASN A 333 -5.49 23.23 -13.31
N ALA A 334 -6.79 22.95 -13.24
CA ALA A 334 -7.38 22.02 -12.29
C ALA A 334 -8.41 21.16 -12.99
N VAL A 335 -8.32 19.84 -12.78
CA VAL A 335 -9.24 18.83 -13.32
C VAL A 335 -9.78 18.01 -12.17
N LEU A 336 -11.10 17.88 -12.09
CA LEU A 336 -11.79 17.00 -11.15
C LEU A 336 -12.65 16.02 -11.94
N THR A 337 -12.39 14.73 -11.82
CA THR A 337 -13.21 13.66 -12.40
C THR A 337 -13.86 12.84 -11.31
N LYS A 338 -15.15 12.59 -11.48
CA LYS A 338 -15.96 11.70 -10.66
C LYS A 338 -16.51 10.58 -11.53
N ASP A 339 -16.23 9.34 -11.16
CA ASP A 339 -16.88 8.17 -11.76
C ASP A 339 -17.81 7.52 -10.73
N TRP A 340 -19.02 7.15 -11.16
CA TRP A 340 -19.98 6.35 -10.41
C TRP A 340 -20.07 4.95 -11.02
N PHE A 341 -19.54 3.95 -10.32
CA PHE A 341 -19.55 2.56 -10.75
C PHE A 341 -20.92 1.93 -10.50
N PHE A 342 -21.46 1.26 -11.51
CA PHE A 342 -22.69 0.48 -11.33
C PHE A 342 -22.36 -0.88 -10.71
N PRO A 343 -23.09 -1.31 -9.66
CA PRO A 343 -22.86 -2.61 -9.03
C PRO A 343 -22.92 -3.76 -10.05
N ASP A 344 -22.03 -4.74 -9.91
CA ASP A 344 -21.97 -5.97 -10.71
C ASP A 344 -21.85 -5.76 -12.24
N ASN A 345 -21.45 -4.57 -12.69
CA ASN A 345 -21.28 -4.21 -14.09
C ASN A 345 -19.96 -3.46 -14.34
N LYS A 346 -19.45 -3.51 -15.57
CA LYS A 346 -18.27 -2.77 -16.05
C LYS A 346 -18.57 -1.35 -16.51
N TRP A 347 -19.85 -0.99 -16.66
CA TRP A 347 -20.27 0.37 -16.99
C TRP A 347 -20.20 1.30 -15.78
N PHE A 348 -19.94 2.58 -16.05
CA PHE A 348 -20.00 3.65 -15.07
C PHE A 348 -20.54 4.94 -15.71
N ALA A 349 -21.07 5.84 -14.90
CA ALA A 349 -21.30 7.23 -15.32
C ALA A 349 -20.10 8.07 -14.88
N PHE A 350 -19.78 9.15 -15.61
CA PHE A 350 -18.77 10.09 -15.18
C PHE A 350 -19.21 11.55 -15.35
N ALA A 351 -18.60 12.41 -14.53
CA ALA A 351 -18.59 13.85 -14.70
C ALA A 351 -17.16 14.34 -14.51
N SER A 352 -16.71 15.25 -15.37
CA SER A 352 -15.39 15.88 -15.28
C SER A 352 -15.53 17.37 -15.42
N SER A 353 -14.93 18.13 -14.51
CA SER A 353 -14.78 19.58 -14.64
C SER A 353 -13.31 19.94 -14.85
N THR A 354 -13.07 20.93 -15.69
CA THR A 354 -11.74 21.49 -15.92
C THR A 354 -11.82 23.00 -15.82
N TYR A 355 -10.93 23.57 -15.03
CA TYR A 355 -10.73 25.00 -14.93
C TYR A 355 -9.32 25.32 -15.39
N ASP A 356 -9.22 26.21 -16.37
CA ASP A 356 -7.97 26.78 -16.87
C ASP A 356 -7.96 28.27 -16.57
N TRP A 357 -6.87 28.75 -16.00
CA TRP A 357 -6.54 30.16 -15.91
C TRP A 357 -5.17 30.36 -16.55
N ASP A 358 -5.09 31.26 -17.52
CA ASP A 358 -3.86 31.55 -18.26
C ASP A 358 -3.80 33.06 -18.51
N GLU A 359 -2.77 33.71 -17.97
CA GLU A 359 -2.63 35.17 -18.04
C GLU A 359 -2.41 35.68 -19.48
N PHE A 360 -1.88 34.84 -20.36
CA PHE A 360 -1.40 35.24 -21.69
C PHE A 360 -2.29 34.75 -22.85
N LYS A 361 -3.32 33.95 -22.57
CA LYS A 361 -4.31 33.54 -23.57
C LYS A 361 -5.35 34.63 -23.84
N ASP A 362 -5.97 34.58 -25.02
CA ASP A 362 -7.03 35.52 -25.42
C ASP A 362 -8.27 35.43 -24.51
N TRP A 363 -8.46 34.28 -23.86
CA TRP A 363 -9.36 34.06 -22.74
C TRP A 363 -8.55 34.03 -21.44
N LYS A 364 -9.02 34.72 -20.39
CA LYS A 364 -8.35 34.71 -19.07
C LYS A 364 -8.72 33.48 -18.24
N SER A 365 -9.91 32.94 -18.46
CA SER A 365 -10.41 31.79 -17.74
C SER A 365 -11.30 30.95 -18.63
N ARG A 366 -11.15 29.64 -18.55
CA ARG A 366 -11.97 28.68 -19.28
C ARG A 366 -12.47 27.61 -18.32
N PHE A 367 -13.77 27.33 -18.39
CA PHE A 367 -14.40 26.26 -17.65
C PHE A 367 -14.98 25.23 -18.62
N GLN A 368 -14.68 23.95 -18.40
CA GLN A 368 -15.19 22.85 -19.20
C GLN A 368 -15.91 21.87 -18.28
N ILE A 369 -17.08 21.39 -18.70
CA ILE A 369 -17.81 20.33 -18.02
C ILE A 369 -18.12 19.22 -19.01
N SER A 370 -17.70 18.01 -18.69
CA SER A 370 -17.91 16.81 -19.51
C SER A 370 -18.72 15.79 -18.73
N VAL A 371 -19.71 15.18 -19.38
CA VAL A 371 -20.54 14.13 -18.76
C VAL A 371 -20.82 13.02 -19.76
N GLY A 372 -20.97 11.79 -19.27
CA GLY A 372 -21.38 10.67 -20.11
C GLY A 372 -21.16 9.30 -19.49
N PRO A 373 -21.39 8.23 -20.27
CA PRO A 373 -21.05 6.87 -19.87
C PRO A 373 -19.57 6.56 -20.06
N GLY A 374 -19.06 5.64 -19.24
CA GLY A 374 -17.76 5.02 -19.40
C GLY A 374 -17.83 3.51 -19.22
N TYR A 375 -16.78 2.82 -19.67
CA TYR A 375 -16.67 1.38 -19.62
C TYR A 375 -15.29 0.93 -19.15
N GLN A 376 -15.25 0.09 -18.14
CA GLN A 376 -14.04 -0.51 -17.60
C GLN A 376 -13.73 -1.82 -18.32
N PHE A 377 -12.84 -1.78 -19.32
CA PHE A 377 -12.45 -2.96 -20.09
C PHE A 377 -11.64 -3.95 -19.24
N ILE A 378 -10.61 -3.45 -18.53
CA ILE A 378 -9.67 -4.24 -17.73
C ILE A 378 -9.46 -3.54 -16.38
N LYS A 379 -9.55 -4.28 -15.27
CA LYS A 379 -9.19 -3.78 -13.93
C LYS A 379 -8.52 -4.90 -13.14
N THR A 380 -7.20 -4.82 -13.01
CA THR A 380 -6.35 -5.82 -12.36
C THR A 380 -5.21 -5.10 -11.63
N LYS A 381 -4.42 -5.84 -10.84
CA LYS A 381 -3.23 -5.27 -10.19
C LYS A 381 -2.17 -4.77 -11.17
N THR A 382 -2.16 -5.27 -12.40
CA THR A 382 -1.13 -4.93 -13.41
C THR A 382 -1.64 -3.92 -14.42
N TRP A 383 -2.90 -4.03 -14.82
CA TRP A 383 -3.51 -3.24 -15.89
C TRP A 383 -4.85 -2.67 -15.47
N GLU A 384 -5.05 -1.38 -15.74
CA GLU A 384 -6.35 -0.72 -15.75
C GLU A 384 -6.57 -0.09 -17.12
N PHE A 385 -7.67 -0.43 -17.79
CA PHE A 385 -8.04 0.15 -19.08
C PHE A 385 -9.52 0.52 -19.08
N SER A 386 -9.81 1.79 -19.36
CA SER A 386 -11.17 2.33 -19.40
C SER A 386 -11.37 3.26 -20.58
N GLY A 387 -12.60 3.30 -21.09
CA GLY A 387 -13.04 4.26 -22.10
C GLY A 387 -14.17 5.14 -21.59
N ARG A 388 -14.30 6.33 -22.18
CA ARG A 388 -15.36 7.31 -21.92
C ARG A 388 -15.93 7.84 -23.23
N LEU A 389 -17.24 8.04 -23.25
CA LEU A 389 -17.97 8.72 -24.31
C LEU A 389 -18.83 9.78 -23.65
N GLY A 390 -18.93 10.99 -24.22
CA GLY A 390 -19.74 12.03 -23.60
C GLY A 390 -19.93 13.26 -24.45
N GLY A 391 -20.52 14.28 -23.82
CA GLY A 391 -20.57 15.65 -24.34
C GLY A 391 -19.86 16.59 -23.36
N THR A 392 -19.28 17.63 -23.92
CA THR A 392 -18.51 18.64 -23.20
C THR A 392 -19.06 20.02 -23.52
N GLY A 393 -19.45 20.77 -22.49
CA GLY A 393 -19.73 22.21 -22.59
C GLY A 393 -18.50 23.01 -22.17
N ILE A 394 -18.18 24.05 -22.92
CA ILE A 394 -17.01 24.91 -22.69
C ILE A 394 -17.48 26.36 -22.58
N VAL A 395 -17.05 27.06 -21.55
CA VAL A 395 -17.25 28.50 -21.39
C VAL A 395 -15.88 29.17 -21.30
N GLU A 396 -15.61 30.10 -22.20
CA GLU A 396 -14.45 30.98 -22.16
C GLU A 396 -14.90 32.37 -21.73
N PHE A 397 -14.35 32.88 -20.63
CA PHE A 397 -14.73 34.16 -20.03
C PHE A 397 -13.83 35.29 -20.53
N ASP A 398 -14.44 36.47 -20.74
CA ASP A 398 -13.75 37.70 -21.14
C ASP A 398 -12.84 37.54 -22.38
N LYS A 399 -13.23 36.69 -23.33
CA LYS A 399 -12.41 36.43 -24.51
C LYS A 399 -12.29 37.68 -25.35
N ARG A 400 -11.05 38.10 -25.60
CA ARG A 400 -10.74 39.26 -26.44
C ARG A 400 -10.92 38.91 -27.91
N ILE A 401 -11.80 39.62 -28.58
CA ILE A 401 -12.09 39.47 -30.00
C ILE A 401 -11.74 40.79 -30.68
N THR A 402 -10.96 40.74 -31.75
CA THR A 402 -10.60 41.93 -32.54
C THR A 402 -11.85 42.65 -33.04
N ASP A 403 -11.96 43.93 -32.73
CA ASP A 403 -13.06 44.80 -33.16
C ASP A 403 -12.52 46.15 -33.60
N THR A 404 -12.47 46.34 -34.91
CA THR A 404 -11.98 47.56 -35.57
C THR A 404 -12.92 48.76 -35.39
N ARG A 405 -14.10 48.57 -34.78
CA ARG A 405 -15.07 49.62 -34.49
C ARG A 405 -14.95 50.17 -33.05
N ASN A 406 -14.21 49.49 -32.18
CA ASN A 406 -13.94 49.95 -30.82
C ASN A 406 -12.61 50.73 -30.77
N SER A 407 -12.55 51.80 -29.96
CA SER A 407 -11.34 52.62 -29.78
C SER A 407 -10.16 51.84 -29.18
N LEU A 408 -10.44 50.73 -28.50
CA LEU A 408 -9.45 49.81 -27.94
C LEU A 408 -8.98 48.73 -28.93
N GLY A 409 -9.63 48.59 -30.09
CA GLY A 409 -9.31 47.59 -31.11
C GLY A 409 -9.80 46.16 -30.81
N TYR A 410 -10.48 45.93 -29.67
CA TYR A 410 -11.07 44.65 -29.30
C TYR A 410 -12.36 44.81 -28.48
N THR A 411 -13.18 43.76 -28.39
CA THR A 411 -14.26 43.61 -27.40
C THR A 411 -14.01 42.36 -26.56
N GLU A 412 -14.50 42.34 -25.34
CA GLU A 412 -14.52 41.15 -24.49
C GLU A 412 -15.92 40.51 -24.57
N LYS A 413 -15.98 39.19 -24.76
CA LYS A 413 -17.24 38.42 -24.79
C LYS A 413 -17.05 37.04 -24.18
N ASP A 414 -18.11 36.55 -23.56
CA ASP A 414 -18.19 35.15 -23.15
C ASP A 414 -18.54 34.27 -24.36
N ILE A 415 -17.78 33.20 -24.57
CA ILE A 415 -18.01 32.23 -25.64
C ILE A 415 -18.45 30.90 -25.05
N LEU A 416 -19.52 30.33 -25.60
CA LEU A 416 -20.02 29.00 -25.27
C LEU A 416 -19.77 28.05 -26.44
N GLY A 417 -19.08 26.94 -26.16
CA GLY A 417 -18.80 25.87 -27.12
C GLY A 417 -19.36 24.53 -26.66
N PHE A 418 -19.64 23.64 -27.61
CA PHE A 418 -20.02 22.25 -27.34
C PHE A 418 -19.17 21.30 -28.19
N GLU A 419 -18.62 20.29 -27.54
CA GLU A 419 -17.81 19.22 -28.14
C GLU A 419 -18.40 17.86 -27.75
N ALA A 420 -18.22 16.84 -28.58
CA ALA A 420 -18.35 15.46 -28.11
C ALA A 420 -17.04 15.06 -27.39
N LEU A 421 -17.05 13.93 -26.69
CA LEU A 421 -15.88 13.40 -25.99
C LEU A 421 -15.71 11.92 -26.32
N LEU A 422 -14.52 11.53 -26.76
CA LEU A 422 -14.05 10.16 -26.85
C LEU A 422 -12.74 10.04 -26.05
N GLY A 423 -12.75 9.33 -24.93
CA GLY A 423 -11.62 9.24 -24.02
C GLY A 423 -11.18 7.80 -23.77
N ILE A 424 -9.88 7.58 -23.66
CA ILE A 424 -9.29 6.31 -23.21
C ILE A 424 -8.21 6.57 -22.17
N ASN A 425 -8.19 5.76 -21.11
CA ASN A 425 -7.16 5.77 -20.07
C ASN A 425 -6.64 4.36 -19.83
N LEU A 426 -5.31 4.22 -19.84
CA LEU A 426 -4.56 3.00 -19.59
C LEU A 426 -3.55 3.25 -18.46
N VAL A 427 -3.55 2.39 -17.44
CA VAL A 427 -2.53 2.34 -16.40
C VAL A 427 -1.88 0.97 -16.45
N TRP A 428 -0.56 0.93 -16.55
CA TRP A 428 0.24 -0.27 -16.54
C TRP A 428 1.26 -0.21 -15.40
N HIS A 429 1.09 -1.08 -14.40
CA HIS A 429 2.08 -1.33 -13.36
C HIS A 429 3.12 -2.33 -13.90
N VAL A 430 4.17 -1.80 -14.53
CA VAL A 430 5.26 -2.58 -15.15
C VAL A 430 5.97 -3.43 -14.09
N THR A 431 6.24 -2.82 -12.93
CA THR A 431 6.78 -3.48 -11.73
C THR A 431 6.13 -2.89 -10.49
N ALA A 432 6.49 -3.36 -9.30
CA ALA A 432 6.06 -2.75 -8.03
C ALA A 432 6.53 -1.29 -7.85
N LYS A 433 7.51 -0.82 -8.63
CA LYS A 433 8.11 0.52 -8.55
C LYS A 433 8.01 1.33 -9.83
N GLN A 434 7.40 0.79 -10.89
CA GLN A 434 7.33 1.43 -12.20
C GLN A 434 5.91 1.39 -12.72
N GLN A 435 5.41 2.56 -13.10
CA GLN A 435 4.08 2.75 -13.62
C GLN A 435 4.13 3.55 -14.92
N PHE A 436 3.39 3.10 -15.92
CA PHE A 436 3.17 3.80 -17.16
C PHE A 436 1.69 4.15 -17.29
N ILE A 437 1.38 5.41 -17.57
CA ILE A 437 0.01 5.90 -17.71
C ILE A 437 -0.11 6.52 -19.10
N PHE A 438 -1.10 6.10 -19.85
CA PHE A 438 -1.45 6.68 -21.14
C PHE A 438 -2.90 7.14 -21.10
N SER A 439 -3.16 8.35 -21.56
CA SER A 439 -4.51 8.85 -21.77
C SER A 439 -4.60 9.59 -23.08
N ASN A 440 -5.70 9.39 -23.80
CA ASN A 440 -6.01 10.14 -24.99
C ASN A 440 -7.48 10.56 -24.98
N TYR A 441 -7.74 11.84 -25.24
CA TYR A 441 -9.08 12.40 -25.34
C TYR A 441 -9.23 13.15 -26.66
N PHE A 442 -10.23 12.76 -27.44
CA PHE A 442 -10.59 13.37 -28.70
C PHE A 442 -11.93 14.07 -28.57
N TYR A 443 -11.95 15.35 -28.93
CA TYR A 443 -13.08 16.25 -28.79
C TYR A 443 -13.46 16.83 -30.17
N PRO A 444 -14.37 16.20 -30.91
CA PRO A 444 -14.89 16.80 -32.13
C PRO A 444 -15.90 17.89 -31.79
N GLY A 445 -15.80 19.04 -32.47
CA GLY A 445 -16.70 20.17 -32.32
C GLY A 445 -18.11 19.82 -32.77
N LEU A 446 -19.11 20.20 -31.96
CA LEU A 446 -20.53 20.08 -32.28
C LEU A 446 -21.14 21.42 -32.68
N THR A 447 -20.55 22.53 -32.24
CA THR A 447 -20.93 23.89 -32.67
C THR A 447 -20.36 24.22 -34.05
N ASP A 448 -19.11 23.84 -34.30
CA ASP A 448 -18.35 24.23 -35.48
C ASP A 448 -17.86 23.00 -36.24
N ALA A 449 -18.57 22.65 -37.31
CA ALA A 449 -18.33 21.42 -38.06
C ALA A 449 -16.90 21.37 -38.65
N GLY A 450 -16.21 20.26 -38.41
CA GLY A 450 -14.85 20.03 -38.91
C GLY A 450 -13.73 20.48 -37.96
N GLN A 451 -14.06 21.21 -36.88
CA GLN A 451 -13.12 21.51 -35.81
C GLN A 451 -13.03 20.33 -34.84
N TYR A 452 -11.83 20.04 -34.34
CA TYR A 452 -11.61 19.08 -33.28
C TYR A 452 -10.34 19.38 -32.49
N ARG A 453 -10.27 18.75 -31.32
CA ARG A 453 -9.13 18.80 -30.43
C ARG A 453 -8.74 17.41 -29.95
N ASN A 454 -7.45 17.11 -29.87
CA ASN A 454 -6.93 15.80 -29.45
C ASN A 454 -5.83 15.97 -28.41
N LEU A 455 -6.06 15.45 -27.21
CA LEU A 455 -5.14 15.55 -26.08
C LEU A 455 -4.55 14.17 -25.81
N THR A 456 -3.26 14.02 -26.04
CA THR A 456 -2.51 12.81 -25.70
C THR A 456 -1.59 13.10 -24.54
N ASN A 457 -1.59 12.23 -23.54
CA ASN A 457 -0.75 12.36 -22.36
C ASN A 457 -0.14 11.00 -21.99
N ILE A 458 1.16 11.00 -21.74
CA ILE A 458 1.97 9.84 -21.36
C ILE A 458 2.72 10.20 -20.10
N ASP A 459 2.55 9.43 -19.04
CA ASP A 459 3.35 9.52 -17.82
C ASP A 459 4.14 8.23 -17.61
N TRP A 460 5.40 8.39 -17.23
CA TRP A 460 6.22 7.35 -16.64
C TRP A 460 6.62 7.77 -15.23
N LYS A 461 6.30 6.93 -14.24
CA LYS A 461 6.62 7.13 -12.83
C LYS A 461 7.54 6.01 -12.35
N HIS A 462 8.57 6.37 -11.59
CA HIS A 462 9.47 5.41 -10.95
C HIS A 462 9.73 5.77 -9.48
N ASP A 463 9.37 4.87 -8.57
CA ASP A 463 9.59 5.04 -7.13
C ASP A 463 11.07 4.86 -6.78
N ILE A 464 11.57 5.69 -5.87
CA ILE A 464 12.98 5.71 -5.43
C ILE A 464 13.16 4.86 -4.16
N ASP A 465 14.24 4.09 -4.11
CA ASP A 465 14.47 3.08 -3.06
C ASP A 465 14.95 3.64 -1.71
N TRP A 466 15.67 4.75 -1.73
CA TRP A 466 16.35 5.29 -0.54
C TRP A 466 15.52 6.32 0.23
N PHE A 467 14.38 6.76 -0.31
CA PHE A 467 13.45 7.64 0.38
C PHE A 467 12.00 7.26 0.09
N GLU A 468 11.29 6.93 1.16
CA GLU A 468 9.91 6.45 1.08
C GLU A 468 8.94 7.54 0.59
N GLY A 469 8.11 7.19 -0.41
CA GLY A 469 7.14 8.10 -1.01
C GLY A 469 7.72 8.97 -2.12
N LEU A 470 9.04 9.00 -2.29
CA LEU A 470 9.67 9.75 -3.36
C LEU A 470 9.66 8.96 -4.67
N ALA A 471 9.33 9.63 -5.76
CA ALA A 471 9.37 9.08 -7.11
C ALA A 471 9.89 10.13 -8.09
N ILE A 472 10.46 9.69 -9.20
CA ILE A 472 10.64 10.53 -10.38
C ILE A 472 9.47 10.34 -11.32
N LYS A 473 9.10 11.40 -12.02
CA LYS A 473 8.06 11.38 -13.03
C LYS A 473 8.54 12.09 -14.29
N PHE A 474 8.35 11.43 -15.42
CA PHE A 474 8.49 12.01 -16.74
C PHE A 474 7.12 12.02 -17.42
N ASN A 475 6.74 13.16 -17.97
CA ASN A 475 5.46 13.34 -18.63
C ASN A 475 5.66 13.93 -20.03
N ILE A 476 4.91 13.43 -21.00
CA ILE A 476 4.78 14.01 -22.33
C ILE A 476 3.30 14.29 -22.57
N ARG A 477 2.99 15.50 -23.04
CA ARG A 477 1.65 15.91 -23.43
C ARG A 477 1.68 16.54 -24.82
N ASN A 478 0.76 16.14 -25.68
CA ASN A 478 0.52 16.81 -26.96
C ASN A 478 -0.96 17.18 -27.06
N GLU A 479 -1.24 18.45 -27.27
CA GLU A 479 -2.57 18.94 -27.64
C GLU A 479 -2.56 19.35 -29.10
N TYR A 480 -3.41 18.72 -29.89
CA TYR A 480 -3.67 19.14 -31.27
C TYR A 480 -5.02 19.83 -31.31
N ASP A 481 -5.06 21.11 -31.67
CA ASP A 481 -6.29 21.90 -31.75
C ASP A 481 -6.40 22.58 -33.12
N THR A 482 -7.44 22.23 -33.88
CA THR A 482 -7.66 22.81 -35.21
C THR A 482 -8.08 24.29 -35.21
N THR A 483 -8.49 24.83 -34.06
CA THR A 483 -8.93 26.23 -33.93
C THR A 483 -7.77 27.19 -33.72
N GLU A 484 -6.62 26.66 -33.31
CA GLU A 484 -5.41 27.42 -33.01
C GLU A 484 -4.58 27.65 -34.27
N SER A 485 -3.90 28.80 -34.33
CA SER A 485 -3.03 29.15 -35.48
C SER A 485 -1.82 28.23 -35.63
N ILE A 486 -1.30 27.72 -34.50
CA ILE A 486 -0.31 26.65 -34.42
C ILE A 486 -1.01 25.45 -33.78
N PRO A 487 -1.48 24.47 -34.58
CA PRO A 487 -2.35 23.43 -34.06
C PRO A 487 -1.72 22.49 -33.04
N ASN A 488 -0.39 22.36 -33.01
CA ASN A 488 0.30 21.46 -32.07
C ASN A 488 0.92 22.23 -30.89
N ASP A 489 0.60 21.78 -29.67
CA ASP A 489 1.25 22.16 -28.42
C ASP A 489 1.88 20.92 -27.76
N PHE A 490 3.18 20.75 -27.98
CA PHE A 490 3.96 19.64 -27.43
C PHE A 490 4.72 20.07 -26.18
N ASN A 491 4.55 19.29 -25.11
CA ASN A 491 5.07 19.58 -23.80
C ASN A 491 5.73 18.35 -23.20
N TYR A 492 6.83 18.54 -22.49
CA TYR A 492 7.46 17.51 -21.69
C TYR A 492 7.81 18.05 -20.30
N ASN A 493 7.61 17.22 -19.27
CA ASN A 493 7.89 17.58 -17.90
C ASN A 493 8.78 16.52 -17.25
N PHE A 494 9.70 16.97 -16.43
CA PHE A 494 10.47 16.12 -15.53
C PHE A 494 10.32 16.66 -14.10
N GLY A 495 9.89 15.80 -13.19
CA GLY A 495 9.62 16.20 -11.82
C GLY A 495 9.96 15.14 -10.79
N ILE A 496 10.17 15.60 -9.57
CA ILE A 496 10.23 14.76 -8.38
C ILE A 496 8.85 14.84 -7.71
N LEU A 497 8.33 13.67 -7.37
CA LEU A 497 7.02 13.49 -6.77
C LEU A 497 7.21 12.93 -5.36
N TRP A 498 6.48 13.49 -4.41
CA TRP A 498 6.33 12.93 -3.07
C TRP A 498 4.88 12.47 -2.89
N GLY A 499 4.70 11.15 -2.83
CA GLY A 499 3.44 10.50 -2.52
C GLY A 499 3.26 10.27 -1.02
N PHE A 500 2.04 10.44 -0.55
CA PHE A 500 1.64 10.25 0.85
C PHE A 500 0.26 9.59 0.94
#